data_AF-A0A2E5F3R4-F1
#
_entry.id   AF-A0A2E5F3R4-F1
#
_cell.length_a   1.000
_cell.length_b   1.000
_cell.length_c   1.000
_cell.angle_alpha   90.00
_cell.angle_beta   90.00
_cell.angle_gamma   90.00
#
_symmetry.space_group_name_H-M   'P 1'
#
loop_
_entity.id
_entity.type
_entity.pdbx_description
1 polymer ?
#
loop_
_entity_poly.entity_id
_entity_poly.type
_entity_poly.pdbx_seq_one_letter_code
_entity_poly.pdbx_strand_id
1 'polypeptide(L)'
;MPQQYHATDPNSGLEVTVTGNFPDEPDDRVRIARTSNLFTRLISTILTTDDPRDRRDRFRAIETQLEMADALIRGDMQEVQELMSNTLKSMGVTEEQLKDAEEQLKQQLESLGSDPGAINFIFGTSHADTEKIDALEDISFDDLTLEDLPKIDNELSDETKSSDDESSDETEPPDDETI
;
A
#
# COMPACT_ATOMS: atom_id res chain seq x y z
N MET A 1 -25.85 15.10 16.63
CA MET A 1 -25.02 14.03 17.23
C MET A 1 -23.95 13.67 16.21
N PRO A 2 -22.71 13.34 16.63
CA PRO A 2 -21.70 12.88 15.69
C PRO A 2 -22.22 11.61 15.00
N GLN A 3 -22.01 11.55 13.69
CA GLN A 3 -22.38 10.39 12.89
C GLN A 3 -21.35 9.28 13.13
N GLN A 4 -21.79 8.03 13.06
CA GLN A 4 -20.95 6.85 13.27
C GLN A 4 -21.01 5.96 12.04
N TYR A 5 -19.87 5.44 11.65
CA TYR A 5 -19.72 4.43 10.62
C TYR A 5 -18.95 3.24 11.21
N HIS A 6 -19.44 2.03 10.98
CA HIS A 6 -18.82 0.79 11.44
C HIS A 6 -18.30 0.02 10.23
N ALA A 7 -17.01 -0.30 10.24
CA ALA A 7 -16.38 -1.21 9.30
C ALA A 7 -16.07 -2.51 10.04
N THR A 8 -16.49 -3.64 9.48
CA THR A 8 -16.23 -4.96 10.07
C THR A 8 -15.55 -5.84 9.02
N ASP A 9 -14.46 -6.48 9.39
CA ASP A 9 -13.88 -7.56 8.60
C ASP A 9 -14.56 -8.89 8.95
N PRO A 10 -15.31 -9.52 8.02
CA PRO A 10 -16.09 -10.71 8.32
C PRO A 10 -15.24 -11.94 8.65
N ASN A 11 -13.97 -11.97 8.23
CA ASN A 11 -13.09 -13.13 8.42
C ASN A 11 -12.49 -13.16 9.84
N SER A 12 -12.07 -12.00 10.35
CA SER A 12 -11.49 -11.88 11.68
C SER A 12 -12.49 -11.47 12.77
N GLY A 13 -13.63 -10.90 12.39
CA GLY A 13 -14.56 -10.25 13.32
C GLY A 13 -14.05 -8.91 13.86
N LEU A 14 -12.94 -8.38 13.32
CA LEU A 14 -12.42 -7.07 13.71
C LEU A 14 -13.39 -5.97 13.28
N GLU A 15 -13.67 -5.02 14.19
CA GLU A 15 -14.50 -3.86 13.92
C GLU A 15 -13.74 -2.55 14.19
N VAL A 16 -13.88 -1.59 13.27
CA VAL A 16 -13.42 -0.21 13.42
C VAL A 16 -14.63 0.72 13.34
N THR A 17 -14.76 1.59 14.33
CA THR A 17 -15.80 2.63 14.36
C THR A 17 -15.19 4.00 14.08
N VAL A 18 -15.67 4.66 13.03
CA VAL A 18 -15.32 6.05 12.72
C VAL A 18 -16.46 6.95 13.19
N THR A 19 -16.13 7.92 14.04
CA THR A 19 -17.11 8.86 14.60
C THR A 19 -16.71 10.29 14.23
N GLY A 20 -17.63 11.08 13.68
CA GLY A 20 -17.33 12.45 13.29
C GLY A 20 -18.51 13.20 12.67
N ASN A 21 -18.19 14.35 12.07
CA ASN A 21 -19.14 15.10 11.26
C ASN A 21 -18.90 14.73 9.80
N PHE A 22 -19.75 13.88 9.22
CA PHE A 22 -19.58 13.48 7.83
C PHE A 22 -20.25 14.49 6.88
N PRO A 23 -19.61 14.78 5.74
CA PRO A 23 -20.13 15.69 4.71
C PRO A 23 -21.48 15.20 4.17
N ASP A 24 -22.33 16.12 3.72
CA ASP A 24 -23.64 15.77 3.15
C ASP A 24 -23.52 15.13 1.77
N GLU A 25 -22.43 15.40 1.05
CA GLU A 25 -22.13 14.84 -0.26
C GLU A 25 -22.08 13.30 -0.22
N PRO A 26 -22.92 12.59 -1.00
CA PRO A 26 -22.95 11.13 -0.99
C PRO A 26 -21.62 10.48 -1.36
N ASP A 27 -20.88 11.04 -2.33
CA ASP A 27 -19.62 10.47 -2.78
C ASP A 27 -18.55 10.50 -1.69
N ASP A 28 -18.48 11.58 -0.91
CA ASP A 28 -17.56 11.68 0.22
C ASP A 28 -17.90 10.66 1.31
N ARG A 29 -19.20 10.44 1.57
CA ARG A 29 -19.65 9.40 2.51
C ARG A 29 -19.24 8.00 2.05
N VAL A 30 -19.33 7.73 0.74
CA VAL A 30 -18.85 6.47 0.15
C VAL A 30 -17.34 6.32 0.29
N ARG A 31 -16.58 7.40 0.09
CA ARG A 31 -15.12 7.40 0.30
C ARG A 31 -14.76 7.10 1.75
N ILE A 32 -15.44 7.68 2.74
CA ILE A 32 -15.26 7.37 4.16
C ILE A 32 -15.49 5.87 4.42
N ALA A 33 -16.60 5.32 3.89
CA ALA A 33 -16.92 3.91 4.04
C ALA A 33 -15.85 3.00 3.43
N ARG A 34 -15.39 3.33 2.22
CA ARG A 34 -14.35 2.57 1.51
C ARG A 34 -13.02 2.59 2.26
N THR A 35 -12.56 3.76 2.69
CA THR A 35 -11.30 3.92 3.43
C THR A 35 -11.35 3.19 4.77
N SER A 36 -12.46 3.30 5.50
CA SER A 36 -12.64 2.60 6.78
C SER A 36 -12.61 1.07 6.63
N ASN A 37 -13.27 0.54 5.58
CA ASN A 37 -13.23 -0.88 5.26
C ASN A 37 -11.83 -1.35 4.86
N LEU A 38 -11.11 -0.55 4.04
CA LEU A 38 -9.74 -0.86 3.64
C LEU A 38 -8.82 -0.93 4.86
N PHE A 39 -8.89 0.07 5.73
CA PHE A 39 -8.13 0.11 6.98
C PHE A 39 -8.45 -1.09 7.87
N THR A 40 -9.73 -1.44 8.03
CA THR A 40 -10.14 -2.59 8.85
C THR A 40 -9.56 -3.90 8.32
N ARG A 41 -9.61 -4.14 7.01
CA ARG A 41 -9.00 -5.33 6.39
C ARG A 41 -7.48 -5.34 6.52
N LEU A 42 -6.85 -4.18 6.40
CA LEU A 42 -5.42 -4.02 6.57
C LEU A 42 -5.00 -4.42 7.99
N ILE A 43 -5.66 -3.87 9.01
CA ILE A 43 -5.38 -4.21 10.42
C ILE A 43 -5.66 -5.69 10.68
N SER A 44 -6.77 -6.23 10.17
CA SER A 44 -7.08 -7.65 10.26
C SER A 44 -5.94 -8.51 9.72
N THR A 45 -5.42 -8.19 8.54
CA THR A 45 -4.30 -8.91 7.90
C THR A 45 -3.03 -8.90 8.76
N ILE A 46 -2.70 -7.76 9.38
CA ILE A 46 -1.56 -7.67 10.29
C ILE A 46 -1.79 -8.54 11.53
N LEU A 47 -2.98 -8.48 12.11
CA LEU A 47 -3.33 -9.24 13.32
C LEU A 47 -3.32 -10.75 13.09
N THR A 48 -3.63 -11.21 11.88
CA THR A 48 -3.52 -12.63 11.49
C THR A 48 -2.08 -13.09 11.24
N THR A 49 -1.08 -12.20 11.32
CA THR A 49 0.33 -12.59 11.20
C THR A 49 0.78 -13.32 12.47
N ASP A 50 1.20 -14.58 12.32
CA ASP A 50 1.59 -15.45 13.45
C ASP A 50 2.83 -14.93 14.18
N ASP A 51 3.90 -14.63 13.44
CA ASP A 51 5.16 -14.19 14.02
C ASP A 51 5.05 -12.77 14.62
N PRO A 52 5.33 -12.60 15.93
CA PRO A 52 5.25 -11.30 16.56
C PRO A 52 6.24 -10.27 16.04
N ARG A 53 7.37 -10.67 15.44
CA ARG A 53 8.34 -9.72 14.88
C ARG A 53 7.81 -9.19 13.55
N ASP A 54 7.47 -10.08 12.63
CA ASP A 54 6.86 -9.70 11.35
C ASP A 54 5.60 -8.85 11.54
N ARG A 55 4.77 -9.18 12.54
CA ARG A 55 3.58 -8.39 12.88
C ARG A 55 3.93 -6.95 13.30
N ARG A 56 4.98 -6.76 14.11
CA ARG A 56 5.44 -5.42 14.53
C ARG A 56 6.01 -4.64 13.36
N ASP A 57 6.76 -5.29 12.49
CA ASP A 57 7.36 -4.64 11.32
C ASP A 57 6.27 -4.19 10.33
N ARG A 58 5.22 -5.01 10.14
CA ARG A 58 4.04 -4.65 9.35
C ARG A 58 3.27 -3.46 9.94
N PHE A 59 3.07 -3.43 11.26
CA PHE A 59 2.47 -2.26 11.92
C PHE A 59 3.28 -0.99 11.66
N ARG A 60 4.59 -1.06 11.88
CA ARG A 60 5.49 0.08 11.66
C ARG A 60 5.45 0.57 10.20
N ALA A 61 5.44 -0.34 9.24
CA ALA A 61 5.36 0.03 7.82
C ALA A 61 4.07 0.80 7.51
N ILE A 62 2.94 0.38 8.07
CA ILE A 62 1.64 1.01 7.83
C ILE A 62 1.52 2.34 8.58
N GLU A 63 2.04 2.44 9.80
CA GLU A 63 2.12 3.71 10.55
C GLU A 63 2.85 4.77 9.73
N THR A 64 4.04 4.44 9.21
CA THR A 64 4.82 5.36 8.37
C THR A 64 4.09 5.77 7.09
N GLN A 65 3.36 4.85 6.44
CA GLN A 65 2.56 5.19 5.26
C GLN A 65 1.39 6.13 5.60
N LEU A 66 0.73 5.92 6.74
CA LEU A 66 -0.36 6.78 7.20
C LEU A 66 0.13 8.17 7.60
N GLU A 67 1.29 8.25 8.27
CA GLU A 67 1.95 9.52 8.59
C GLU A 67 2.32 10.29 7.31
N MET A 68 2.87 9.60 6.31
CA MET A 68 3.21 10.21 5.03
C MET A 68 1.96 10.70 4.28
N ALA A 69 0.88 9.90 4.28
CA ALA A 69 -0.39 10.30 3.69
C ALA A 69 -1.01 11.52 4.39
N ASP A 70 -0.94 11.58 5.72
CA ASP A 70 -1.42 12.73 6.50
C ASP A 70 -0.62 14.01 6.18
N ALA A 71 0.72 13.90 6.13
CA ALA A 71 1.58 15.02 5.77
C ALA A 71 1.31 15.53 4.35
N LEU A 72 1.09 14.63 3.37
CA LEU A 72 0.70 14.99 2.00
C LEU A 72 -0.66 15.72 1.96
N ILE A 73 -1.66 15.22 2.70
CA ILE A 73 -2.98 15.86 2.78
C ILE A 73 -2.88 17.25 3.42
N ARG A 74 -2.00 17.43 4.41
CA ARG A 74 -1.73 18.74 5.04
C ARG A 74 -0.87 19.67 4.19
N GLY A 75 -0.25 19.17 3.11
CA GLY A 75 0.72 19.91 2.31
C GLY A 75 2.07 20.14 3.01
N ASP A 76 2.38 19.36 4.05
CA ASP A 76 3.64 19.48 4.81
C ASP A 76 4.76 18.67 4.13
N MET A 77 5.33 19.26 3.08
CA MET A 77 6.35 18.59 2.27
C MET A 77 7.66 18.36 3.04
N GLN A 78 7.93 19.14 4.08
CA GLN A 78 9.10 18.91 4.93
C GLN A 78 8.94 17.62 5.73
N GLU A 79 7.77 17.43 6.34
CA GLU A 79 7.46 16.20 7.07
C GLU A 79 7.48 14.96 6.16
N VAL A 80 6.93 15.07 4.94
CA VAL A 80 7.00 13.99 3.93
C VAL A 80 8.45 13.59 3.63
N GLN A 81 9.34 14.57 3.44
CA GLN A 81 10.76 14.31 3.16
C GLN A 81 11.48 13.67 4.34
N GLU A 82 11.23 14.14 5.56
CA GLU A 82 11.79 13.56 6.78
C GLU A 82 11.36 12.10 6.94
N LEU A 83 10.07 11.81 6.75
CA LEU A 83 9.53 10.45 6.79
C LEU A 83 10.12 9.55 5.70
N MET A 84 10.26 10.05 4.47
CA MET A 84 10.85 9.28 3.36
C MET A 84 12.33 9.01 3.61
N SER A 85 13.11 9.99 4.09
CA SER A 85 14.52 9.82 4.45
C SER A 85 14.69 8.78 5.54
N ASN A 86 13.87 8.85 6.60
CA ASN A 86 13.87 7.87 7.68
C ASN A 86 13.53 6.46 7.20
N THR A 87 12.58 6.35 6.25
CA THR A 87 12.20 5.09 5.63
C THR A 87 13.36 4.50 4.84
N LEU A 88 14.01 5.28 3.97
CA LEU A 88 15.18 4.84 3.20
C LEU A 88 16.34 4.42 4.11
N LYS A 89 16.62 5.19 5.16
CA LYS A 89 17.63 4.84 6.18
C LYS A 89 17.29 3.53 6.89
N SER A 90 16.02 3.27 7.18
CA SER A 90 15.57 2.03 7.82
C SER A 90 15.73 0.80 6.92
N MET A 91 15.71 0.99 5.59
CA MET A 91 16.01 -0.05 4.59
C MET A 91 17.51 -0.23 4.33
N GLY A 92 18.37 0.50 5.05
CA GLY A 92 19.83 0.38 4.95
C GLY A 92 20.45 1.26 3.87
N VAL A 93 19.70 2.20 3.28
CA VAL A 93 20.26 3.19 2.35
C VAL A 93 21.09 4.20 3.15
N THR A 94 22.37 4.30 2.82
CA THR A 94 23.27 5.27 3.47
C THR A 94 23.04 6.68 2.93
N GLU A 95 23.45 7.69 3.69
CA GLU A 95 23.39 9.09 3.22
C GLU A 95 24.23 9.32 1.96
N GLU A 96 25.31 8.55 1.79
CA GLU A 96 26.14 8.57 0.58
C GLU A 96 25.37 8.02 -0.63
N GLN A 97 24.69 6.88 -0.48
CA GLN A 97 23.85 6.30 -1.54
C GLN A 97 22.65 7.19 -1.90
N LEU A 98 22.07 7.87 -0.91
CA LEU A 98 21.01 8.86 -1.11
C LEU A 98 21.51 10.02 -1.97
N LYS A 99 22.71 10.53 -1.69
CA LYS A 99 23.34 11.62 -2.44
C LYS A 99 23.73 11.20 -3.86
N ASP A 100 24.24 9.98 -4.01
CA ASP A 100 24.57 9.41 -5.32
C ASP A 100 23.31 9.21 -6.18
N ALA A 101 22.20 8.78 -5.57
CA ALA A 101 20.92 8.64 -6.24
C ALA A 101 20.34 10.00 -6.66
N GLU A 102 20.47 11.04 -5.83
CA GLU A 102 20.10 12.41 -6.16
C GLU A 102 20.89 12.92 -7.37
N GLU A 103 22.22 12.76 -7.39
CA GLU A 103 23.07 13.17 -8.51
C GLU A 103 22.73 12.43 -9.81
N GLN A 104 22.44 11.13 -9.74
CA GLN A 104 22.06 10.33 -10.91
C GLN A 104 20.69 10.75 -11.47
N LEU A 105 19.69 10.94 -10.60
CA LEU A 105 18.36 11.42 -11.01
C LEU A 105 18.46 12.81 -11.64
N LYS A 106 19.31 13.68 -11.09
CA LYS A 106 19.57 15.03 -11.65
C LYS A 106 20.13 14.98 -13.05
N GLN A 107 21.14 14.16 -13.29
CA GLN A 107 21.72 14.01 -14.62
C GLN A 107 20.72 13.41 -15.61
N GLN A 108 19.91 12.43 -15.19
CA GLN A 108 18.90 11.82 -16.07
C GLN A 108 17.80 12.80 -16.46
N LEU A 109 17.30 13.60 -15.52
CA LEU A 109 16.23 14.56 -15.80
C LEU A 109 16.72 15.79 -16.57
N GLU A 110 17.95 16.26 -16.33
CA GLU A 110 18.61 17.26 -17.18
C GLU A 110 18.76 16.76 -18.63
N SER A 111 19.05 15.46 -18.81
CA SER A 111 19.15 14.85 -20.14
C SER A 111 17.79 14.67 -20.86
N LEU A 112 16.70 14.55 -20.08
CA LEU A 112 15.32 14.43 -20.56
C LEU A 112 14.63 15.78 -20.74
N GLY A 113 15.28 16.90 -20.39
CA GLY A 113 14.71 18.24 -20.46
C GLY A 113 13.57 18.49 -19.46
N SER A 114 13.51 17.71 -18.38
CA SER A 114 12.52 17.86 -17.31
C SER A 114 12.97 18.84 -16.23
N ASP A 115 12.01 19.46 -15.55
CA ASP A 115 12.26 20.52 -14.57
C ASP A 115 13.01 19.97 -13.33
N PRO A 116 14.19 20.51 -12.97
CA PRO A 116 14.91 20.14 -11.75
C PRO A 116 14.10 20.31 -10.45
N GLY A 117 12.97 21.03 -10.48
CA GLY A 117 12.03 21.12 -9.36
C GLY A 117 11.47 19.77 -8.87
N ALA A 118 11.28 18.79 -9.77
CA ALA A 118 10.77 17.46 -9.40
C ALA A 118 11.76 16.65 -8.55
N ILE A 119 13.06 16.93 -8.67
CA ILE A 119 14.11 16.26 -7.89
C ILE A 119 14.27 16.93 -6.54
N ASN A 120 14.23 18.26 -6.53
CA ASN A 120 14.21 19.02 -5.29
C ASN A 120 12.96 18.69 -4.45
N PHE A 121 11.85 18.29 -5.08
CA PHE A 121 10.67 17.74 -4.42
C PHE A 121 10.94 16.39 -3.73
N ILE A 122 11.63 15.48 -4.42
CA ILE A 122 11.97 14.13 -3.89
C ILE A 122 13.06 14.20 -2.82
N PHE A 123 14.06 15.08 -2.95
CA PHE A 123 15.23 15.10 -2.06
C PHE A 123 15.31 16.32 -1.11
N GLY A 124 14.36 17.24 -1.17
CA GLY A 124 14.27 18.36 -0.22
C GLY A 124 15.33 19.44 -0.39
N THR A 125 15.96 19.54 -1.56
CA THR A 125 16.97 20.56 -1.85
C THR A 125 16.36 21.77 -2.56
N SER A 126 15.45 22.52 -1.93
CA SER A 126 15.22 23.89 -2.39
C SER A 126 14.96 24.93 -1.30
N HIS A 127 15.87 25.91 -1.30
CA HIS A 127 15.57 27.31 -0.99
C HIS A 127 15.21 28.02 -2.32
N ALA A 128 14.24 27.48 -3.07
CA ALA A 128 13.79 28.08 -4.32
C ALA A 128 12.26 28.16 -4.36
N ASP A 129 11.80 29.39 -4.16
CA ASP A 129 10.55 30.00 -4.59
C ASP A 129 9.29 29.12 -4.61
N THR A 130 8.48 29.34 -3.57
CA THR A 130 7.11 28.86 -3.34
C THR A 130 6.06 29.27 -4.38
N GLU A 131 6.44 29.69 -5.59
CA GLU A 131 5.51 30.24 -6.59
C GLU A 131 5.15 29.27 -7.73
N LYS A 132 5.54 27.99 -7.68
CA LYS A 132 5.17 27.01 -8.74
C LYS A 132 4.70 25.65 -8.21
N ILE A 133 3.82 25.65 -7.22
CA ILE A 133 3.10 24.42 -6.79
C ILE A 133 1.74 24.29 -7.52
N ASP A 134 1.43 25.15 -8.49
CA ASP A 134 0.20 25.02 -9.31
C ASP A 134 0.29 23.90 -10.38
N ALA A 135 1.41 23.19 -10.50
CA ALA A 135 1.59 22.14 -11.52
C ALA A 135 1.28 20.70 -11.03
N LEU A 136 0.89 20.53 -9.77
CA LEU A 136 0.55 19.21 -9.20
C LEU A 136 -0.97 18.96 -9.12
N GLU A 137 -1.81 19.92 -9.51
CA GLU A 137 -3.27 19.72 -9.59
C GLU A 137 -3.71 18.86 -10.80
N ASP A 138 -2.82 18.61 -11.77
CA ASP A 138 -3.15 17.86 -13.00
C ASP A 138 -2.83 16.35 -12.94
N ILE A 139 -2.33 15.82 -11.81
CA ILE A 139 -2.27 14.37 -11.62
C ILE A 139 -3.66 13.91 -11.16
N SER A 140 -4.59 13.82 -12.11
CA SER A 140 -5.88 13.19 -11.91
C SER A 140 -5.68 11.71 -11.59
N PHE A 141 -6.07 11.30 -10.38
CA PHE A 141 -6.15 9.90 -9.98
C PHE A 141 -7.18 9.08 -10.79
N ASP A 142 -7.95 9.72 -11.69
CA ASP A 142 -8.88 9.05 -12.60
C ASP A 142 -8.19 8.45 -13.84
N ASP A 143 -6.89 8.75 -14.08
CA ASP A 143 -6.14 8.24 -15.24
C ASP A 143 -5.23 7.04 -14.91
N LEU A 144 -5.21 6.58 -13.66
CA LEU A 144 -4.55 5.32 -13.28
C LEU A 144 -5.47 4.15 -13.59
N THR A 145 -5.30 3.57 -14.77
CA THR A 145 -5.99 2.32 -15.11
C THR A 145 -5.29 1.13 -14.45
N LEU A 146 -6.04 0.06 -14.18
CA LEU A 146 -5.49 -1.18 -13.61
C LEU A 146 -4.38 -1.83 -14.48
N GLU A 147 -4.16 -1.31 -15.69
CA GLU A 147 -3.16 -1.77 -16.66
C GLU A 147 -1.77 -1.17 -16.44
N ASP A 148 -1.65 -0.07 -15.67
CA ASP A 148 -0.39 0.62 -15.37
C ASP A 148 0.34 0.06 -14.13
N LEU A 149 -0.27 -0.91 -13.44
CA LEU A 149 0.39 -1.64 -12.37
C LEU A 149 1.39 -2.65 -12.97
N PRO A 150 2.60 -2.78 -12.41
CA PRO A 150 3.55 -3.79 -12.85
C PRO A 150 2.91 -5.17 -12.75
N LYS A 151 2.76 -5.84 -13.90
CA LYS A 151 2.28 -7.22 -13.96
C LYS A 151 3.30 -8.09 -13.24
N ILE A 152 2.91 -8.62 -12.09
CA ILE A 152 3.69 -9.64 -11.39
C ILE A 152 3.50 -10.92 -12.21
N ASP A 153 4.44 -11.17 -13.12
CA ASP A 153 4.53 -12.43 -13.85
C ASP A 153 4.83 -13.54 -12.84
N ASN A 154 3.79 -14.29 -12.49
CA ASN A 154 3.91 -15.47 -11.65
C ASN A 154 4.31 -16.66 -12.54
N GLU A 155 5.51 -16.60 -13.12
CA GLU A 155 6.16 -17.76 -13.73
C GLU A 155 7.22 -18.32 -12.78
N LEU A 156 6.78 -19.25 -11.92
CA LEU A 156 7.64 -20.28 -11.36
C LEU A 156 6.91 -21.62 -11.49
N SER A 157 7.33 -22.35 -12.52
CA SER A 157 7.15 -23.78 -12.73
C SER A 157 7.76 -24.62 -11.61
N ASP A 158 7.11 -25.71 -11.22
CA ASP A 158 7.62 -27.08 -11.45
C ASP A 158 6.66 -28.11 -10.83
N GLU A 159 6.09 -28.97 -11.66
CA GLU A 159 6.51 -30.38 -11.77
C GLU A 159 6.32 -31.21 -10.49
N THR A 160 5.13 -31.81 -10.35
CA THR A 160 5.07 -33.20 -9.89
C THR A 160 4.52 -34.05 -11.01
N LYS A 161 5.46 -34.71 -11.69
CA LYS A 161 5.25 -35.77 -12.68
C LYS A 161 4.37 -36.88 -12.10
N SER A 162 3.37 -37.23 -12.87
CA SER A 162 2.69 -38.52 -12.90
C SER A 162 3.59 -39.60 -13.53
N SER A 163 3.66 -40.76 -12.90
CA SER A 163 3.79 -42.08 -13.53
C SER A 163 3.49 -43.11 -12.44
N ASP A 164 2.28 -43.65 -12.42
CA ASP A 164 1.93 -44.97 -12.98
C ASP A 164 2.24 -46.09 -12.00
N ASP A 165 1.20 -46.66 -11.39
CA ASP A 165 1.11 -48.12 -11.28
C ASP A 165 -0.36 -48.55 -11.32
N GLU A 166 -0.67 -49.37 -12.32
CA GLU A 166 -1.98 -49.97 -12.53
C GLU A 166 -2.18 -51.19 -11.61
N SER A 167 -3.38 -51.35 -11.08
CA SER A 167 -4.29 -52.46 -11.43
C SER A 167 -5.14 -52.93 -10.24
N SER A 168 -6.43 -53.10 -10.57
CA SER A 168 -7.44 -54.00 -9.98
C SER A 168 -7.67 -53.96 -8.47
N ASP A 169 -8.89 -53.67 -8.04
CA ASP A 169 -9.89 -54.74 -7.96
C ASP A 169 -11.30 -54.17 -7.78
N GLU A 170 -12.25 -54.82 -8.42
CA GLU A 170 -13.68 -54.59 -8.27
C GLU A 170 -14.13 -54.93 -6.84
N THR A 171 -15.01 -54.13 -6.22
CA THR A 171 -16.28 -54.58 -5.63
C THR A 171 -16.91 -53.49 -4.75
N GLU A 172 -18.10 -53.05 -5.13
CA GLU A 172 -19.17 -52.57 -4.24
C GLU A 172 -20.36 -53.52 -4.42
N PRO A 173 -21.34 -53.57 -3.50
CA PRO A 173 -21.26 -53.67 -2.04
C PRO A 173 -22.09 -54.92 -1.58
N PRO A 174 -22.46 -55.08 -0.30
CA PRO A 174 -23.81 -54.59 0.03
C PRO A 174 -23.97 -54.05 1.46
N ASP A 175 -25.09 -53.34 1.57
CA ASP A 175 -25.89 -52.99 2.73
C ASP A 175 -25.69 -53.85 3.99
N ASP A 176 -25.60 -53.19 5.16
CA ASP A 176 -26.19 -53.76 6.36
C ASP A 176 -26.82 -52.67 7.23
N GLU A 177 -28.15 -52.69 7.23
CA GLU A 177 -29.02 -52.06 8.21
C GLU A 177 -28.71 -52.64 9.60
N THR A 178 -28.64 -51.79 10.61
CA THR A 178 -28.79 -52.26 12.00
C THR A 178 -30.21 -51.93 12.48
N ILE A 179 -31.12 -52.89 12.27
CA ILE A 179 -32.10 -53.38 13.27
C ILE A 179 -32.20 -54.90 13.12
#